data_AF-A0A6C0E835-F1
#
_entry.id   AF-A0A6C0E835-F1
#
_cell.length_a   1.000
_cell.length_b   1.000
_cell.length_c   1.000
_cell.angle_alpha   90.00
_cell.angle_beta   90.00
_cell.angle_gamma   90.00
#
_symmetry.space_group_name_H-M   'P 1'
#
loop_
_entity.id
_entity.type
_entity.pdbx_description
1 polymer ?
#
loop_
_entity_poly.entity_id
_entity_poly.type
_entity_poly.pdbx_seq_one_letter_code
_entity_poly.pdbx_strand_id
1 'polypeptide(L)'
;MFPRISYECKACVFRTNNKTLYQRHLETNKHKKNNKDYCIVMDCECGANFKHMSSYYRHRKTCPPSKNIKHSSSSFETPSNDTLKDTFKDGLIETIFKMNQITLDKVVEQQDKNLDKFIKLQETQIETFKEAQKNIKELAVKCGNNTTTTNVQLNNPIINSQKTIQFLNQNLPDMIDMETFIYNYKGDYHLNEEETKTLLESYQLNGVKGYAKCLSFFLKDNCNRQLKDKNIEYPKKISFPLTLTDSNLRSVKIKTENGWDTTTDDQVLSRIIIISNDQVYLHHKTCIYLPETAKNTIITQIKKDNPFQKIKNSFEYIKD
;
A
#
# COMPACT_ATOMS: atom_id res chain seq x y z
N MET A 1 25.57 -9.13 -1.94
CA MET A 1 25.33 -7.71 -2.28
C MET A 1 24.24 -7.70 -3.34
N PHE A 2 22.98 -7.42 -2.96
CA PHE A 2 21.85 -7.49 -3.90
C PHE A 2 21.84 -6.27 -4.84
N PRO A 3 21.56 -6.44 -6.14
CA PRO A 3 21.54 -5.33 -7.09
C PRO A 3 20.41 -4.36 -6.72
N ARG A 4 20.73 -3.07 -6.56
CA ARG A 4 19.74 -2.00 -6.38
C ARG A 4 19.00 -1.81 -7.70
N ILE A 5 17.72 -2.14 -7.72
CA ILE A 5 16.84 -1.89 -8.88
C ILE A 5 16.53 -0.40 -8.94
N SER A 6 16.87 0.26 -10.06
CA SER A 6 16.49 1.64 -10.37
C SER A 6 15.39 1.65 -11.43
N TYR A 7 14.37 2.48 -11.20
CA TYR A 7 13.26 2.76 -12.08
C TYR A 7 13.47 4.14 -12.72
N GLU A 8 13.59 4.15 -14.04
CA GLU A 8 13.79 5.38 -14.82
C GLU A 8 12.60 5.59 -15.75
N CYS A 9 12.05 6.80 -15.74
CA CYS A 9 10.96 7.15 -16.62
C CYS A 9 11.50 7.43 -18.01
N LYS A 10 10.98 6.75 -19.04
CA LYS A 10 11.43 6.98 -20.42
C LYS A 10 10.93 8.30 -21.02
N ALA A 11 9.84 8.84 -20.48
CA ALA A 11 9.20 10.07 -21.00
C ALA A 11 9.69 11.36 -20.30
N CYS A 12 10.52 11.29 -19.25
CA CYS A 12 11.09 12.47 -18.58
C CYS A 12 12.34 12.13 -17.76
N VAL A 13 13.02 13.12 -17.17
CA VAL A 13 14.28 12.93 -16.41
C VAL A 13 14.08 12.36 -14.99
N PHE A 14 12.93 11.75 -14.70
CA PHE A 14 12.62 11.23 -13.37
C PHE A 14 13.25 9.85 -13.15
N ARG A 15 14.00 9.69 -12.05
CA ARG A 15 14.64 8.43 -11.62
C ARG A 15 14.37 8.16 -10.15
N THR A 16 14.08 6.92 -9.79
CA THR A 16 13.87 6.51 -8.40
C THR A 16 14.23 5.03 -8.22
N ASN A 17 14.57 4.61 -7.01
CA ASN A 17 14.73 3.19 -6.65
C ASN A 17 13.45 2.58 -6.05
N ASN A 18 12.35 3.34 -5.99
CA ASN A 18 11.09 2.94 -5.36
C ASN A 18 9.97 2.80 -6.41
N LYS A 19 9.46 1.57 -6.56
CA LYS A 19 8.41 1.23 -7.53
C LYS A 19 7.12 2.04 -7.34
N THR A 20 6.73 2.30 -6.10
CA THR A 20 5.50 3.04 -5.78
C THR A 20 5.62 4.52 -6.13
N LEU A 21 6.79 5.12 -5.91
CA LEU A 21 7.07 6.49 -6.36
C LEU A 21 7.09 6.59 -7.88
N TYR A 22 7.63 5.56 -8.56
CA TYR A 22 7.62 5.47 -10.01
C TYR A 22 6.19 5.37 -10.56
N GLN A 23 5.35 4.52 -9.99
CA GLN A 23 3.95 4.38 -10.41
C GLN A 23 3.16 5.67 -10.19
N ARG A 24 3.32 6.29 -9.02
CA ARG A 24 2.70 7.58 -8.71
C ARG A 24 3.18 8.69 -9.66
N HIS A 25 4.45 8.66 -10.05
CA HIS A 25 5.01 9.57 -11.04
C HIS A 25 4.25 9.47 -12.38
N LEU A 26 4.01 8.24 -12.88
CA LEU A 26 3.23 8.00 -14.10
C LEU A 26 1.79 8.52 -14.00
N GLU A 27 1.24 8.55 -12.78
CA GLU A 27 -0.13 8.99 -12.53
C GLU A 27 -0.29 10.51 -12.37
N THR A 28 0.81 11.26 -12.23
CA THR A 28 0.73 12.72 -12.04
C THR A 28 0.17 13.43 -13.27
N ASN A 29 -0.62 14.48 -13.06
CA ASN A 29 -1.09 15.34 -14.17
C ASN A 29 0.07 15.93 -14.99
N LYS A 30 1.24 16.13 -14.36
CA LYS A 30 2.47 16.58 -15.03
C LYS A 30 3.02 15.52 -16.00
N HIS A 31 2.94 14.24 -15.65
CA HIS A 31 3.32 13.14 -16.54
C HIS A 31 2.23 12.82 -17.57
N LYS A 32 0.97 12.74 -17.15
CA LYS A 32 -0.19 12.48 -18.02
C LYS A 32 -0.41 13.56 -19.09
N LYS A 33 -0.12 14.84 -18.78
CA LYS A 33 -0.16 15.93 -19.77
C LYS A 33 1.05 15.95 -20.71
N ASN A 34 2.10 15.18 -20.42
CA ASN A 34 3.35 15.14 -21.20
C ASN A 34 3.48 13.89 -22.09
N ASN A 35 2.39 13.20 -22.42
CA ASN A 35 2.42 12.08 -23.35
C ASN A 35 2.40 12.50 -24.84
N LYS A 36 3.03 13.63 -25.14
CA LYS A 36 3.52 13.96 -26.48
C LYS A 36 4.93 14.50 -26.29
N ASP A 37 5.87 13.89 -26.99
CA ASP A 37 7.16 14.51 -27.28
C ASP A 37 6.93 15.95 -27.72
N TYR A 38 7.26 16.87 -26.84
CA TYR A 38 7.67 18.19 -27.23
C TYR A 38 8.65 18.69 -26.16
N CYS A 39 9.91 18.78 -26.54
CA CYS A 39 10.64 19.97 -26.15
C CYS A 39 9.81 21.12 -26.74
N ILE A 40 9.14 21.95 -25.93
CA ILE A 40 8.67 23.25 -26.45
C ILE A 40 9.95 24.03 -26.69
N VAL A 41 10.52 23.85 -27.88
CA VAL A 41 11.45 24.80 -28.43
C VAL A 41 10.59 26.01 -28.73
N MET A 42 10.79 27.07 -27.95
CA MET A 42 10.11 28.33 -28.18
C MET A 42 10.86 29.03 -29.30
N ASP A 43 10.28 29.02 -30.49
CA ASP A 43 10.85 29.65 -31.68
C ASP A 43 10.41 31.11 -31.74
N CYS A 44 11.36 32.02 -31.88
CA CYS A 44 11.07 33.42 -32.19
C CYS A 44 11.02 33.62 -33.71
N GLU A 45 10.27 34.61 -34.17
CA GLU A 45 10.14 34.97 -35.60
C GLU A 45 11.48 35.37 -36.26
N CYS A 46 12.52 35.65 -35.47
CA CYS A 46 13.89 35.84 -35.96
C CYS A 46 14.66 34.52 -36.22
N GLY A 47 14.03 33.35 -36.01
CA GLY A 47 14.63 32.02 -36.17
C GLY A 47 15.39 31.49 -34.95
N ALA A 48 15.38 32.19 -33.81
CA ALA A 48 16.05 31.74 -32.59
C ALA A 48 15.19 30.77 -31.78
N ASN A 49 15.79 29.69 -31.28
CA ASN A 49 15.14 28.60 -30.55
C ASN A 49 15.58 28.55 -29.09
N PHE A 50 14.61 28.43 -28.17
CA PHE A 50 14.88 28.43 -26.73
C PHE A 50 14.30 27.21 -26.01
N LYS A 51 15.14 26.54 -25.22
CA LYS A 51 14.76 25.38 -24.38
C LYS A 51 13.94 25.77 -23.14
N HIS A 52 13.99 27.04 -22.74
CA HIS A 52 13.38 27.53 -21.50
C HIS A 52 12.59 28.82 -21.74
N MET A 53 11.38 28.87 -21.16
CA MET A 53 10.41 29.97 -21.27
C MET A 53 11.00 31.32 -20.84
N SER A 54 11.80 31.34 -19.76
CA SER A 54 12.46 32.53 -19.24
C SER A 54 13.48 33.14 -20.21
N SER A 55 14.21 32.29 -20.94
CA SER A 55 15.15 32.72 -21.98
C SER A 55 14.43 33.29 -23.20
N TYR A 56 13.33 32.66 -23.62
CA TYR A 56 12.48 33.14 -24.70
C TYR A 56 11.90 34.54 -24.40
N TYR A 57 11.31 34.75 -23.21
CA TYR A 57 10.74 36.06 -22.88
C TYR A 57 11.78 37.18 -22.77
N ARG A 58 12.99 36.85 -22.31
CA ARG A 58 14.09 37.84 -22.27
C ARG A 58 14.50 38.23 -23.68
N HIS A 59 14.65 37.24 -24.57
CA HIS A 59 14.96 37.47 -25.97
C HIS A 59 13.87 38.26 -26.69
N ARG A 60 12.60 37.89 -26.53
CA ARG A 60 11.46 38.56 -27.17
C ARG A 60 11.36 40.06 -26.82
N LYS A 61 11.80 40.47 -25.64
CA LYS A 61 11.84 41.90 -25.25
C LYS A 61 12.85 42.72 -26.04
N THR A 62 13.86 42.07 -26.63
CA THR A 62 14.96 42.73 -27.36
C THR A 62 15.02 42.30 -28.83
N CYS A 63 14.07 41.48 -29.30
CA CYS A 63 14.06 40.93 -30.64
C CYS A 63 13.29 41.84 -31.61
N PRO A 64 13.86 42.24 -32.77
CA PRO A 64 13.20 43.12 -33.74
C PRO A 64 12.09 42.41 -34.53
N PRO A 65 10.95 43.06 -34.85
CA PRO A 65 9.79 42.43 -35.49
C PRO A 65 10.05 42.07 -36.96
N SER A 66 9.78 40.82 -37.36
CA SER A 66 9.94 40.31 -38.73
C SER A 66 8.60 39.83 -39.33
N LYS A 67 8.36 40.11 -40.61
CA LYS A 67 7.06 40.00 -41.30
C LYS A 67 6.71 38.56 -41.76
N ASN A 68 5.49 38.11 -41.44
CA ASN A 68 4.55 37.13 -42.09
C ASN A 68 5.07 35.96 -42.99
N ILE A 69 4.50 34.74 -42.83
CA ILE A 69 3.93 33.85 -43.89
C ILE A 69 3.11 32.67 -43.25
N LYS A 70 1.98 32.29 -43.90
CA LYS A 70 0.97 31.27 -43.51
C LYS A 70 1.35 29.83 -43.91
N HIS A 71 0.85 28.80 -43.20
CA HIS A 71 0.94 27.39 -43.64
C HIS A 71 -0.39 26.62 -43.59
N SER A 72 -0.58 25.80 -44.64
CA SER A 72 -1.76 25.03 -45.03
C SER A 72 -1.69 23.56 -44.57
N SER A 73 -2.85 22.93 -44.34
CA SER A 73 -3.06 21.53 -43.91
C SER A 73 -3.21 20.55 -45.08
N SER A 74 -2.65 19.33 -45.00
CA SER A 74 -2.96 18.22 -45.92
C SER A 74 -3.21 16.88 -45.21
N SER A 75 -4.31 16.22 -45.57
CA SER A 75 -4.74 14.85 -45.23
C SER A 75 -4.08 13.79 -46.13
N PHE A 76 -4.00 12.52 -45.67
CA PHE A 76 -3.66 11.36 -46.51
C PHE A 76 -4.65 10.20 -46.36
N GLU A 77 -4.95 9.59 -47.51
CA GLU A 77 -5.90 8.52 -47.79
C GLU A 77 -5.29 7.10 -47.63
N THR A 78 -6.16 6.09 -47.53
CA THR A 78 -5.89 4.64 -47.54
C THR A 78 -6.09 4.02 -48.93
N PRO A 79 -5.38 2.93 -49.32
CA PRO A 79 -5.77 2.11 -50.46
C PRO A 79 -6.21 0.68 -50.09
N SER A 80 -7.27 0.26 -50.76
CA SER A 80 -7.88 -1.07 -50.87
C SER A 80 -7.24 -1.92 -51.97
N ASN A 81 -7.26 -3.26 -51.85
CA ASN A 81 -7.55 -4.16 -52.99
C ASN A 81 -7.73 -5.64 -52.57
N ASP A 82 -8.90 -6.20 -52.90
CA ASP A 82 -9.11 -7.61 -53.26
C ASP A 82 -8.40 -7.89 -54.61
N THR A 83 -8.00 -9.09 -55.06
CA THR A 83 -8.37 -10.48 -54.79
C THR A 83 -7.23 -11.35 -55.38
N LEU A 84 -6.80 -12.45 -54.72
CA LEU A 84 -6.05 -13.56 -55.37
C LEU A 84 -6.07 -14.86 -54.52
N LYS A 85 -6.77 -15.88 -55.07
CA LYS A 85 -6.64 -17.36 -54.92
C LYS A 85 -7.11 -18.07 -53.63
N ASP A 86 -8.33 -18.60 -53.73
CA ASP A 86 -9.08 -19.46 -52.79
C ASP A 86 -8.64 -20.93 -52.70
N THR A 87 -7.44 -21.32 -53.15
CA THR A 87 -6.98 -22.73 -53.07
C THR A 87 -5.73 -22.95 -52.21
N PHE A 88 -5.11 -21.88 -51.72
CA PHE A 88 -3.95 -21.96 -50.80
C PHE A 88 -4.32 -21.74 -49.33
N LYS A 89 -5.52 -21.23 -49.05
CA LYS A 89 -5.98 -20.92 -47.69
C LYS A 89 -6.45 -22.17 -46.93
N ASP A 90 -7.11 -23.11 -47.61
CA ASP A 90 -7.74 -24.26 -46.93
C ASP A 90 -6.73 -25.27 -46.37
N GLY A 91 -5.66 -25.58 -47.10
CA GLY A 91 -4.60 -26.47 -46.61
C GLY A 91 -3.79 -25.89 -45.45
N LEU A 92 -3.66 -24.55 -45.41
CA LEU A 92 -2.98 -23.84 -44.33
C LEU A 92 -3.86 -23.79 -43.07
N ILE A 93 -5.17 -23.55 -43.24
CA ILE A 93 -6.16 -23.58 -42.16
C ILE A 93 -6.25 -24.98 -41.56
N GLU A 94 -6.28 -26.04 -42.36
CA GLU A 94 -6.34 -27.41 -41.86
C GLU A 94 -5.06 -27.84 -41.12
N THR A 95 -3.89 -27.39 -41.60
CA THR A 95 -2.62 -27.64 -40.92
C THR A 95 -2.56 -26.89 -39.58
N ILE A 96 -3.02 -25.64 -39.52
CA ILE A 96 -3.10 -24.85 -38.28
C ILE A 96 -4.08 -25.51 -37.30
N PHE A 97 -5.21 -26.03 -37.77
CA PHE A 97 -6.20 -26.71 -36.92
C PHE A 97 -5.64 -27.99 -36.28
N LYS A 98 -4.93 -28.81 -37.07
CA LYS A 98 -4.27 -30.03 -36.57
C LYS A 98 -3.15 -29.71 -35.57
N MET A 99 -2.36 -28.66 -35.83
CA MET A 99 -1.30 -28.22 -34.91
C MET A 99 -1.87 -27.71 -33.58
N ASN A 100 -3.00 -26.99 -33.63
CA ASN A 100 -3.69 -26.49 -32.43
C ASN A 100 -4.32 -27.61 -31.60
N GLN A 101 -4.92 -28.63 -32.23
CA GLN A 101 -5.44 -29.81 -31.50
C GLN A 101 -4.32 -30.57 -30.77
N ILE A 102 -3.21 -30.86 -31.45
CA ILE A 102 -2.04 -31.53 -30.84
C ILE A 102 -1.47 -30.71 -29.68
N THR A 103 -1.49 -29.37 -29.80
CA THR A 103 -1.02 -28.47 -28.74
C THR A 103 -1.96 -28.48 -27.53
N LEU A 104 -3.28 -28.52 -27.76
CA LEU A 104 -4.28 -28.63 -26.68
C LEU A 104 -4.16 -29.95 -25.94
N ASP A 105 -4.05 -31.08 -26.65
CA ASP A 105 -3.94 -32.40 -26.01
C ASP A 105 -2.70 -32.52 -25.13
N LYS A 106 -1.55 -32.00 -25.60
CA LYS A 106 -0.31 -31.97 -24.80
C LYS A 106 -0.40 -31.06 -23.58
N VAL A 107 -1.13 -29.95 -23.67
CA VAL A 107 -1.34 -29.02 -22.54
C VAL A 107 -2.24 -29.65 -21.49
N VAL A 108 -3.31 -30.34 -21.90
CA VAL A 108 -4.20 -31.08 -20.99
C VAL A 108 -3.45 -32.21 -20.29
N GLU A 109 -2.69 -33.03 -21.03
CA GLU A 109 -1.91 -34.13 -20.45
C GLU A 109 -0.85 -33.62 -19.44
N GLN A 110 -0.26 -32.45 -19.70
CA GLN A 110 0.70 -31.83 -18.79
C GLN A 110 0.02 -31.21 -17.56
N GLN A 111 -1.19 -30.69 -17.68
CA GLN A 111 -1.99 -30.21 -16.55
C GLN A 111 -2.40 -31.36 -15.63
N ASP A 112 -2.84 -32.49 -16.17
CA ASP A 112 -3.21 -33.68 -15.39
C ASP A 112 -2.01 -34.22 -14.61
N LYS A 113 -0.83 -34.34 -15.24
CA LYS A 113 0.41 -34.76 -14.56
C LYS A 113 0.85 -33.79 -13.44
N ASN A 114 0.57 -32.50 -13.60
CA ASN A 114 0.88 -31.50 -12.57
C ASN A 114 -0.11 -31.57 -11.40
N LEU A 115 -1.39 -31.81 -11.68
CA LEU A 115 -2.42 -32.00 -10.66
C LEU A 115 -2.13 -33.26 -9.82
N ASP A 116 -1.75 -34.35 -10.46
CA ASP A 116 -1.40 -35.63 -9.80
C ASP A 116 -0.20 -35.49 -8.86
N LYS A 117 0.82 -34.70 -9.26
CA LYS A 117 1.95 -34.36 -8.40
C LYS A 117 1.55 -33.48 -7.22
N PHE A 118 0.61 -32.55 -7.42
CA PHE A 118 0.12 -31.67 -6.36
C PHE A 118 -0.66 -32.44 -5.30
N ILE A 119 -1.54 -33.37 -5.72
CA ILE A 119 -2.30 -34.24 -4.82
C ILE A 119 -1.35 -35.11 -3.99
N LYS A 120 -0.40 -35.80 -4.63
CA LYS A 120 0.60 -36.64 -3.92
C LYS A 120 1.43 -35.84 -2.91
N LEU A 121 1.79 -34.61 -3.24
CA LEU A 121 2.52 -33.73 -2.33
C LEU A 121 1.66 -33.31 -1.12
N GLN A 122 0.39 -32.99 -1.34
CA GLN A 122 -0.55 -32.69 -0.24
C GLN A 122 -0.77 -33.90 0.67
N GLU A 123 -0.97 -35.09 0.11
CA GLU A 123 -1.15 -36.32 0.88
C GLU A 123 0.06 -36.60 1.79
N THR A 124 1.27 -36.46 1.24
CA THR A 124 2.53 -36.64 2.00
C THR A 124 2.66 -35.61 3.14
N GLN A 125 2.25 -34.36 2.91
CA GLN A 125 2.26 -33.31 3.95
C GLN A 125 1.22 -33.59 5.05
N ILE A 126 0.04 -34.09 4.69
CA ILE A 126 -1.00 -34.46 5.65
C ILE A 126 -0.54 -35.64 6.51
N GLU A 127 0.12 -36.63 5.91
CA GLU A 127 0.59 -37.82 6.62
C GLU A 127 1.71 -37.48 7.61
N THR A 128 2.70 -36.69 7.18
CA THR A 128 3.76 -36.19 8.07
C THR A 128 3.21 -35.33 9.22
N PHE A 129 2.16 -34.54 8.98
CA PHE A 129 1.50 -33.75 10.04
C PHE A 129 0.74 -34.64 11.03
N LYS A 130 0.02 -35.67 10.55
CA LYS A 130 -0.67 -36.66 11.40
C LYS A 130 0.32 -37.42 12.28
N GLU A 131 1.46 -37.80 11.73
CA GLU A 131 2.51 -38.50 12.48
C GLU A 131 3.19 -37.60 13.52
N ALA A 132 3.45 -36.34 13.19
CA ALA A 132 3.92 -35.35 14.17
C ALA A 132 2.93 -35.16 15.33
N GLN A 133 1.62 -35.08 15.04
CA GLN A 133 0.59 -35.00 16.10
C GLN A 133 0.53 -36.26 16.96
N LYS A 134 0.65 -37.45 16.36
CA LYS A 134 0.69 -38.72 17.09
C LYS A 134 1.88 -38.78 18.03
N ASN A 135 3.07 -38.39 17.55
CA ASN A 135 4.28 -38.32 18.37
C ASN A 135 4.15 -37.32 19.53
N ILE A 136 3.54 -36.15 19.31
CA ILE A 136 3.24 -35.18 20.38
C ILE A 136 2.30 -35.79 21.43
N LYS A 137 1.26 -36.49 20.99
CA LYS A 137 0.28 -37.13 21.89
C LYS A 137 0.90 -38.27 22.71
N GLU A 138 1.78 -39.05 22.12
CA GLU A 138 2.51 -40.13 22.81
C GLU A 138 3.56 -39.58 23.80
N LEU A 139 4.25 -38.49 23.46
CA LEU A 139 5.15 -37.79 24.38
C LEU A 139 4.40 -37.16 25.57
N ALA A 140 3.21 -36.61 25.33
CA ALA A 140 2.36 -36.06 26.39
C ALA A 140 1.88 -37.15 27.37
N VAL A 141 1.60 -38.36 26.89
CA VAL A 141 1.22 -39.52 27.75
C VAL A 141 2.42 -40.03 28.56
N LYS A 142 3.64 -40.03 28.00
CA LYS A 142 4.86 -40.42 28.73
C LYS A 142 5.31 -39.41 29.80
N CYS A 143 4.87 -38.15 29.72
CA CYS A 143 5.13 -37.11 30.72
C CYS A 143 4.04 -36.99 31.80
N GLY A 144 2.98 -37.81 31.75
CA GLY A 144 2.00 -37.88 32.83
C GLY A 144 2.54 -38.76 33.96
N ASN A 145 3.15 -38.16 34.99
CA ASN A 145 3.13 -38.61 36.39
C ASN A 145 4.04 -37.82 37.37
N ASN A 146 4.58 -36.66 37.00
CA ASN A 146 5.28 -35.80 37.95
C ASN A 146 4.57 -34.45 38.05
N THR A 147 3.50 -34.36 38.84
CA THR A 147 3.00 -33.08 39.35
C THR A 147 4.01 -32.53 40.35
N THR A 148 5.01 -31.83 39.83
CA THR A 148 5.63 -30.73 40.55
C THR A 148 5.27 -29.48 39.75
N THR A 149 4.21 -28.81 40.15
CA THR A 149 3.91 -27.43 39.72
C THR A 149 5.01 -26.52 40.28
N THR A 150 6.17 -26.52 39.65
CA THR A 150 7.01 -25.33 39.61
C THR A 150 6.32 -24.37 38.65
N ASN A 151 5.78 -23.28 39.18
CA ASN A 151 5.45 -22.09 38.40
C ASN A 151 6.75 -21.53 37.83
N VAL A 152 7.31 -22.18 36.80
CA VAL A 152 8.32 -21.56 35.96
C VAL A 152 7.53 -20.55 35.15
N GLN A 153 7.51 -19.32 35.64
CA GLN A 153 7.01 -18.16 34.91
C GLN A 153 7.97 -17.93 33.73
N LEU A 154 7.81 -18.77 32.70
CA LEU A 154 8.52 -18.67 31.43
C LEU A 154 8.01 -17.40 30.75
N ASN A 155 8.70 -16.30 30.98
CA ASN A 155 8.59 -15.05 30.23
C ASN A 155 9.14 -15.24 28.81
N ASN A 156 8.59 -16.20 28.06
CA ASN A 156 8.92 -16.39 26.66
C ASN A 156 8.18 -15.32 25.84
N PRO A 157 8.88 -14.44 25.08
CA PRO A 157 8.27 -13.40 24.27
C PRO A 157 7.18 -13.93 23.32
N ILE A 158 7.34 -15.15 22.80
CA ILE A 158 6.39 -15.79 21.89
C ILE A 158 5.06 -16.09 22.59
N ILE A 159 5.10 -16.65 23.79
CA ILE A 159 3.91 -17.00 24.58
C ILE A 159 3.15 -15.73 24.98
N ASN A 160 3.88 -14.68 25.38
CA ASN A 160 3.26 -13.40 25.74
C ASN A 160 2.59 -12.73 24.53
N SER A 161 3.23 -12.77 23.36
CA SER A 161 2.66 -12.26 22.10
C SER A 161 1.36 -12.98 21.74
N GLN A 162 1.33 -14.31 21.85
CA GLN A 162 0.13 -15.12 21.57
C GLN A 162 -1.01 -14.84 22.54
N LYS A 163 -0.72 -14.71 23.85
CA LYS A 163 -1.72 -14.32 24.86
C LYS A 163 -2.33 -12.95 24.57
N THR A 164 -1.54 -11.98 24.14
CA THR A 164 -2.06 -10.66 23.75
C THR A 164 -2.97 -10.76 22.53
N ILE A 165 -2.56 -11.49 21.47
CA ILE A 165 -3.40 -11.68 20.29
C ILE A 165 -4.72 -12.37 20.65
N GLN A 166 -4.67 -13.41 21.48
CA GLN A 166 -5.87 -14.10 21.96
C GLN A 166 -6.81 -13.15 22.73
N PHE A 167 -6.25 -12.34 23.64
CA PHE A 167 -7.03 -11.33 24.35
C PHE A 167 -7.71 -10.35 23.40
N LEU A 168 -6.98 -9.84 22.40
CA LEU A 168 -7.52 -8.88 21.43
C LEU A 168 -8.60 -9.52 20.55
N ASN A 169 -8.40 -10.75 20.08
CA ASN A 169 -9.41 -11.47 19.30
C ASN A 169 -10.67 -11.78 20.12
N GLN A 170 -10.56 -11.97 21.43
CA GLN A 170 -11.70 -12.22 22.31
C GLN A 170 -12.47 -10.94 22.67
N ASN A 171 -11.78 -9.82 22.91
CA ASN A 171 -12.39 -8.60 23.45
C ASN A 171 -12.63 -7.52 22.38
N LEU A 172 -11.92 -7.58 21.25
CA LEU A 172 -12.05 -6.67 20.11
C LEU A 172 -12.20 -7.42 18.78
N PRO A 173 -13.14 -8.40 18.66
CA PRO A 173 -13.31 -9.19 17.44
C PRO A 173 -13.74 -8.33 16.24
N ASP A 174 -14.66 -7.40 16.49
CA ASP A 174 -15.29 -6.54 15.47
C ASP A 174 -14.53 -5.24 15.21
N MET A 175 -13.32 -5.10 15.75
CA MET A 175 -12.45 -3.99 15.38
C MET A 175 -12.29 -3.96 13.85
N ILE A 176 -12.44 -2.76 13.28
CA ILE A 176 -12.21 -2.56 11.85
C ILE A 176 -10.78 -3.00 11.49
N ASP A 177 -10.62 -3.75 10.40
CA ASP A 177 -9.27 -4.08 9.95
C ASP A 177 -8.57 -2.82 9.40
N MET A 178 -7.25 -2.84 9.49
CA MET A 178 -6.40 -1.68 9.21
C MET A 178 -6.45 -1.23 7.74
N GLU A 179 -6.61 -2.15 6.79
CA GLU A 179 -6.68 -1.81 5.37
C GLU A 179 -8.03 -1.18 5.02
N THR A 180 -9.13 -1.74 5.53
CA THR A 180 -10.46 -1.12 5.42
C THR A 180 -10.51 0.24 6.10
N PHE A 181 -9.90 0.39 7.28
CA PHE A 181 -9.77 1.69 7.95
C PHE A 181 -9.08 2.71 7.05
N ILE A 182 -7.93 2.35 6.42
CA ILE A 182 -7.19 3.26 5.53
C ILE A 182 -8.01 3.60 4.28
N TYR A 183 -8.69 2.62 3.70
CA TYR A 183 -9.54 2.82 2.53
C TYR A 183 -10.63 3.86 2.83
N ASN A 184 -11.36 3.66 3.92
CA ASN A 184 -12.39 4.58 4.41
C ASN A 184 -11.82 5.95 4.77
N TYR A 185 -10.68 5.98 5.48
CA TYR A 185 -9.99 7.20 5.89
C TYR A 185 -9.54 8.06 4.70
N LYS A 186 -9.26 7.44 3.55
CA LYS A 186 -8.94 8.15 2.31
C LYS A 186 -10.19 8.72 1.62
N GLY A 187 -11.32 8.01 1.74
CA GLY A 187 -12.60 8.35 1.11
C GLY A 187 -13.57 8.99 2.10
N ASP A 188 -14.67 8.30 2.40
CA ASP A 188 -15.83 8.83 3.10
C ASP A 188 -15.55 9.29 4.55
N TYR A 189 -14.45 8.83 5.14
CA TYR A 189 -14.00 9.22 6.46
C TYR A 189 -12.72 10.05 6.40
N HIS A 190 -12.56 10.88 5.36
CA HIS A 190 -11.45 11.84 5.31
C HIS A 190 -11.50 12.84 6.48
N LEU A 191 -10.35 13.43 6.81
CA LEU A 191 -10.33 14.55 7.74
C LEU A 191 -11.07 15.74 7.15
N ASN A 192 -11.90 16.39 7.97
CA ASN A 192 -12.62 17.59 7.55
C ASN A 192 -11.68 18.81 7.52
N GLU A 193 -12.20 19.94 7.05
CA GLU A 193 -11.42 21.18 6.90
C GLU A 193 -10.84 21.67 8.23
N GLU A 194 -11.59 21.59 9.32
CA GLU A 194 -11.17 22.02 10.66
C GLU A 194 -10.09 21.09 11.25
N GLU A 195 -10.25 19.77 11.11
CA GLU A 195 -9.28 18.77 11.55
C GLU A 195 -7.94 18.95 10.81
N THR A 196 -7.99 19.16 9.49
CA THR A 196 -6.79 19.39 8.68
C THR A 196 -6.15 20.75 8.94
N LYS A 197 -6.95 21.79 9.24
CA LYS A 197 -6.44 23.09 9.67
C LYS A 197 -5.69 22.96 11.00
N THR A 198 -6.28 22.24 11.95
CA THR A 198 -5.66 21.96 13.26
C THR A 198 -4.33 21.22 13.10
N LEU A 199 -4.24 20.24 12.20
CA LEU A 199 -2.98 19.56 11.86
C LEU A 199 -1.92 20.53 11.33
N LEU A 200 -2.30 21.41 10.40
CA LEU A 200 -1.42 22.37 9.78
C LEU A 200 -0.89 23.39 10.79
N GLU A 201 -1.78 24.01 11.56
CA GLU A 201 -1.42 24.99 12.60
C GLU A 201 -0.55 24.35 13.68
N SER A 202 -0.88 23.12 14.10
CA SER A 202 -0.08 22.39 15.08
C SER A 202 1.32 22.06 14.57
N TYR A 203 1.48 21.81 13.27
CA TYR A 203 2.80 21.69 12.65
C TYR A 203 3.54 23.03 12.62
N GLN A 204 2.87 24.12 12.28
CA GLN A 204 3.51 25.44 12.20
C GLN A 204 3.96 25.94 13.58
N LEU A 205 3.15 25.70 14.62
CA LEU A 205 3.43 26.17 15.98
C LEU A 205 4.39 25.25 16.73
N ASN A 206 4.21 23.93 16.61
CA ASN A 206 4.88 22.94 17.47
C ASN A 206 5.69 21.89 16.67
N GLY A 207 5.89 22.12 15.37
CA GLY A 207 6.62 21.25 14.47
C GLY A 207 6.00 19.85 14.37
N VAL A 208 6.86 18.89 14.01
CA VAL A 208 6.49 17.48 13.82
C VAL A 208 5.82 16.87 15.06
N LYS A 209 6.21 17.28 16.28
CA LYS A 209 5.62 16.75 17.51
C LYS A 209 4.17 17.21 17.70
N GLY A 210 3.86 18.46 17.36
CA GLY A 210 2.49 18.96 17.35
C GLY A 210 1.62 18.20 16.36
N TYR A 211 2.10 18.11 15.12
CA TYR A 211 1.45 17.34 14.06
C TYR A 211 1.18 15.89 14.50
N ALA A 212 2.19 15.22 15.07
CA ALA A 212 2.10 13.82 15.48
C ALA A 212 1.01 13.57 16.55
N LYS A 213 0.90 14.47 17.55
CA LYS A 213 -0.11 14.38 18.60
C LYS A 213 -1.53 14.58 18.04
N CYS A 214 -1.71 15.61 17.22
CA CYS A 214 -2.99 15.90 16.59
C CYS A 214 -3.42 14.76 15.65
N LEU A 215 -2.50 14.23 14.84
CA LEU A 215 -2.81 13.12 13.94
C LEU A 215 -3.21 11.88 14.74
N SER A 216 -2.45 11.51 15.77
CA SER A 216 -2.77 10.37 16.64
C SER A 216 -4.16 10.50 17.28
N PHE A 217 -4.54 11.72 17.69
CA PHE A 217 -5.88 12.01 18.19
C PHE A 217 -6.96 11.81 17.11
N PHE A 218 -6.80 12.46 15.94
CA PHE A 218 -7.80 12.38 14.87
C PHE A 218 -7.97 10.97 14.32
N LEU A 219 -6.91 10.15 14.26
CA LEU A 219 -7.02 8.77 13.82
C LEU A 219 -7.90 7.92 14.75
N LYS A 220 -7.83 8.15 16.06
CA LYS A 220 -8.69 7.46 17.03
C LYS A 220 -10.13 7.95 16.96
N ASP A 221 -10.32 9.25 16.83
CA ASP A 221 -11.65 9.83 16.67
C ASP A 221 -12.31 9.32 15.39
N ASN A 222 -11.57 9.31 14.29
CA ASN A 222 -12.01 8.76 13.02
C ASN A 222 -12.37 7.27 13.10
N CYS A 223 -11.53 6.47 13.75
CA CYS A 223 -11.83 5.06 13.96
C CYS A 223 -13.10 4.88 14.80
N ASN A 224 -13.32 5.70 15.83
CA ASN A 224 -14.58 5.69 16.58
C ASN A 224 -15.79 6.00 15.70
N ARG A 225 -15.69 7.01 14.82
CA ARG A 225 -16.75 7.35 13.87
C ARG A 225 -17.10 6.16 12.97
N GLN A 226 -16.09 5.51 12.40
CA GLN A 226 -16.27 4.33 11.56
C GLN A 226 -16.90 3.14 12.30
N LEU A 227 -16.50 2.90 13.55
CA LEU A 227 -17.07 1.83 14.38
C LEU A 227 -18.51 2.13 14.77
N LYS A 228 -18.81 3.38 15.14
CA LYS A 228 -20.15 3.83 15.52
C LYS A 228 -21.15 3.66 14.36
N ASP A 229 -20.76 3.98 13.14
CA ASP A 229 -21.62 3.80 11.96
C ASP A 229 -21.90 2.31 11.66
N LYS A 230 -21.03 1.41 12.13
CA LYS A 230 -21.24 -0.04 12.11
C LYS A 230 -21.99 -0.57 13.34
N ASN A 231 -22.49 0.30 14.22
CA ASN A 231 -23.10 -0.04 15.51
C ASN A 231 -22.17 -0.86 16.43
N ILE A 232 -20.86 -0.63 16.34
CA ILE A 232 -19.86 -1.26 17.21
C ILE A 232 -19.40 -0.23 18.23
N GLU A 233 -19.55 -0.53 19.51
CA GLU A 233 -19.15 0.36 20.60
C GLU A 233 -18.06 -0.29 21.44
N TYR A 234 -16.88 0.35 21.44
CA TYR A 234 -15.80 0.05 22.37
C TYR A 234 -15.56 1.26 23.27
N PRO A 235 -14.96 1.06 24.46
CA PRO A 235 -14.57 2.19 25.29
C PRO A 235 -13.72 3.19 24.49
N LYS A 236 -14.11 4.48 24.51
CA LYS A 236 -13.55 5.59 23.71
C LYS A 236 -12.02 5.74 23.75
N LYS A 237 -11.36 5.09 24.70
CA LYS A 237 -9.90 5.07 24.88
C LYS A 237 -9.17 3.95 24.10
N ILE A 238 -9.89 3.05 23.42
CA ILE A 238 -9.38 1.78 22.82
C ILE A 238 -9.36 1.80 21.27
N SER A 239 -10.00 2.78 20.66
CA SER A 239 -10.46 2.75 19.27
C SER A 239 -9.38 3.07 18.23
N PHE A 240 -8.42 2.18 18.04
CA PHE A 240 -7.55 2.20 16.88
C PHE A 240 -7.17 0.76 16.51
N PRO A 241 -7.12 0.39 15.22
CA PRO A 241 -6.82 -0.99 14.78
C PRO A 241 -5.32 -1.34 14.90
N LEU A 242 -4.65 -0.75 15.89
CA LEU A 242 -3.25 -0.97 16.22
C LEU A 242 -3.03 -0.79 17.72
N THR A 243 -2.26 -1.70 18.32
CA THR A 243 -1.79 -1.55 19.70
C THR A 243 -0.32 -1.94 19.88
N LEU A 244 0.36 -1.25 20.77
CA LEU A 244 1.75 -1.48 21.14
C LEU A 244 1.83 -2.34 22.41
N THR A 245 2.49 -3.50 22.32
CA THR A 245 2.63 -4.42 23.46
C THR A 245 3.93 -4.25 24.23
N ASP A 246 5.00 -3.80 23.57
CA ASP A 246 6.34 -3.71 24.16
C ASP A 246 6.82 -2.24 24.17
N SER A 247 7.48 -1.89 25.27
CA SER A 247 8.29 -0.69 25.43
C SER A 247 9.30 -0.43 24.30
N ASN A 248 9.76 -1.48 23.60
CA ASN A 248 10.82 -1.36 22.58
C ASN A 248 10.36 -0.85 21.21
N LEU A 249 9.05 -0.63 20.98
CA LEU A 249 8.48 -0.10 19.72
C LEU A 249 8.72 -0.94 18.45
N ARG A 250 9.32 -2.14 18.58
CA ARG A 250 9.74 -2.96 17.43
C ARG A 250 8.59 -3.67 16.73
N SER A 251 7.59 -4.08 17.50
CA SER A 251 6.43 -4.77 16.96
C SER A 251 5.14 -4.20 17.53
N VAL A 252 4.11 -4.19 16.71
CA VAL A 252 2.76 -3.77 17.06
C VAL A 252 1.79 -4.89 16.71
N LYS A 253 0.65 -4.93 17.40
CA LYS A 253 -0.48 -5.75 16.95
C LYS A 253 -1.39 -4.90 16.09
N ILE A 254 -1.77 -5.40 14.93
CA ILE A 254 -2.66 -4.73 13.98
C ILE A 254 -3.84 -5.66 13.71
N LYS A 255 -5.05 -5.08 13.56
CA LYS A 255 -6.22 -5.85 13.14
C LYS A 255 -6.17 -6.07 11.62
N THR A 256 -6.22 -7.32 11.22
CA THR A 256 -6.37 -7.77 9.82
C THR A 256 -7.75 -8.37 9.60
N GLU A 257 -8.08 -8.71 8.36
CA GLU A 257 -9.28 -9.48 8.00
C GLU A 257 -9.37 -10.81 8.78
N ASN A 258 -8.23 -11.47 9.02
CA ASN A 258 -8.14 -12.77 9.69
C ASN A 258 -8.01 -12.66 11.22
N GLY A 259 -8.13 -11.45 11.78
CA GLY A 259 -7.95 -11.20 13.22
C GLY A 259 -6.72 -10.35 13.53
N TRP A 260 -6.40 -10.23 14.82
CA TRP A 260 -5.23 -9.49 15.28
C TRP A 260 -3.94 -10.26 14.99
N ASP A 261 -2.94 -9.58 14.44
CA ASP A 261 -1.63 -10.16 14.13
C ASP A 261 -0.48 -9.22 14.49
N THR A 262 0.74 -9.75 14.58
CA THR A 262 1.95 -9.00 14.85
C THR A 262 2.61 -8.53 13.57
N THR A 263 2.96 -7.25 13.52
CA THR A 263 3.84 -6.74 12.46
C THR A 263 4.96 -5.89 13.03
N THR A 264 6.06 -5.85 12.28
CA THR A 264 7.19 -4.93 12.47
C THR A 264 7.26 -3.90 11.33
N ASP A 265 6.38 -4.02 10.33
CA ASP A 265 6.34 -3.15 9.17
C ASP A 265 5.51 -1.88 9.43
N ASP A 266 6.16 -0.73 9.27
CA ASP A 266 5.57 0.59 9.48
C ASP A 266 5.00 1.23 8.20
N GLN A 267 4.98 0.49 7.08
CA GLN A 267 4.44 0.97 5.80
C GLN A 267 2.97 1.42 5.90
N VAL A 268 2.17 0.70 6.67
CA VAL A 268 0.76 1.03 6.91
C VAL A 268 0.62 2.43 7.55
N LEU A 269 1.40 2.71 8.59
CA LEU A 269 1.39 4.03 9.24
C LEU A 269 1.98 5.11 8.34
N SER A 270 2.99 4.77 7.52
CA SER A 270 3.53 5.68 6.51
C SER A 270 2.48 6.08 5.47
N ARG A 271 1.63 5.15 5.03
CA ARG A 271 0.49 5.43 4.13
C ARG A 271 -0.50 6.39 4.77
N ILE A 272 -0.85 6.18 6.04
CA ILE A 272 -1.73 7.08 6.79
C ILE A 272 -1.17 8.51 6.81
N ILE A 273 0.12 8.68 7.10
CA ILE A 273 0.77 10.00 7.13
C ILE A 273 0.69 10.68 5.76
N ILE A 274 0.92 9.93 4.68
CA ILE A 274 0.82 10.45 3.30
C ILE A 274 -0.62 10.90 3.02
N ILE A 275 -1.62 10.06 3.32
CA ILE A 275 -3.04 10.40 3.13
C ILE A 275 -3.40 11.66 3.93
N SER A 276 -2.95 11.74 5.17
CA SER A 276 -3.20 12.89 6.05
C SER A 276 -2.63 14.19 5.47
N ASN A 277 -1.42 14.13 4.92
CA ASN A 277 -0.77 15.29 4.30
C ASN A 277 -1.43 15.67 2.96
N ASP A 278 -1.86 14.69 2.17
CA ASP A 278 -2.61 14.91 0.95
C ASP A 278 -3.95 15.61 1.26
N GLN A 279 -4.64 15.21 2.33
CA GLN A 279 -5.87 15.87 2.80
C GLN A 279 -5.64 17.31 3.25
N VAL A 280 -4.53 17.59 3.98
CA VAL A 280 -4.15 18.97 4.33
C VAL A 280 -3.93 19.82 3.07
N TYR A 281 -3.23 19.28 2.07
CA TYR A 281 -3.01 19.98 0.81
C TYR A 281 -4.31 20.22 0.04
N LEU A 282 -5.24 19.26 0.04
CA LEU A 282 -6.52 19.40 -0.65
C LEU A 282 -7.35 20.55 -0.09
N HIS A 283 -7.43 20.70 1.23
CA HIS A 283 -8.19 21.78 1.88
C HIS A 283 -7.45 23.12 1.84
N HIS A 284 -6.18 23.15 2.26
CA HIS A 284 -5.46 24.39 2.57
C HIS A 284 -4.46 24.83 1.50
N LYS A 285 -4.33 24.05 0.42
CA LYS A 285 -3.33 24.24 -0.66
C LYS A 285 -1.89 24.38 -0.15
N THR A 286 -1.63 23.86 1.05
CA THR A 286 -0.36 23.94 1.75
C THR A 286 0.21 22.55 1.95
N CYS A 287 1.49 22.36 1.63
CA CYS A 287 2.17 21.08 1.78
C CYS A 287 3.02 21.07 3.05
N ILE A 288 2.82 20.07 3.92
CA ILE A 288 3.70 19.85 5.07
C ILE A 288 4.87 18.99 4.62
N TYR A 289 6.09 19.51 4.75
CA TYR A 289 7.29 18.74 4.44
C TYR A 289 7.64 17.80 5.60
N LEU A 290 7.46 16.49 5.36
CA LEU A 290 7.75 15.44 6.33
C LEU A 290 8.87 14.52 5.80
N PRO A 291 10.14 14.81 6.11
CA PRO A 291 11.25 13.90 5.81
C PRO A 291 11.10 12.59 6.61
N GLU A 292 11.90 11.58 6.27
CA GLU A 292 11.78 10.24 6.87
C GLU A 292 11.92 10.26 8.40
N THR A 293 12.81 11.09 8.94
CA THR A 293 12.97 11.28 10.39
C THR A 293 11.70 11.84 11.06
N ALA A 294 10.98 12.73 10.36
CA ALA A 294 9.72 13.27 10.84
C ALA A 294 8.62 12.19 10.82
N LYS A 295 8.53 11.39 9.75
CA LYS A 295 7.58 10.27 9.69
C LYS A 295 7.81 9.27 10.81
N ASN A 296 9.07 8.90 11.09
CA ASN A 296 9.41 8.01 12.18
C ASN A 296 8.99 8.57 13.55
N THR A 297 9.10 9.88 13.74
CA THR A 297 8.62 10.57 14.94
C THR A 297 7.10 10.45 15.07
N ILE A 298 6.37 10.65 13.97
CA ILE A 298 4.91 10.55 13.93
C ILE A 298 4.46 9.11 14.19
N ILE A 299 5.07 8.14 13.51
CA ILE A 299 4.83 6.70 13.71
C ILE A 299 5.04 6.33 15.18
N THR A 300 6.15 6.77 15.77
CA THR A 300 6.47 6.51 17.18
C THR A 300 5.40 7.08 18.11
N GLN A 301 4.92 8.30 17.85
CA GLN A 301 3.85 8.91 18.64
C GLN A 301 2.55 8.10 18.54
N ILE A 302 2.12 7.72 17.33
CA ILE A 302 0.92 6.91 17.11
C ILE A 302 1.03 5.58 17.86
N LYS A 303 2.18 4.89 17.79
CA LYS A 303 2.42 3.64 18.53
C LYS A 303 2.30 3.86 20.05
N LYS A 304 3.00 4.86 20.59
CA LYS A 304 3.02 5.16 22.04
C LYS A 304 1.65 5.56 22.59
N ASP A 305 0.83 6.18 21.76
CA ASP A 305 -0.51 6.60 22.16
C ASP A 305 -1.52 5.43 22.19
N ASN A 306 -1.15 4.25 21.70
CA ASN A 306 -1.99 3.06 21.65
C ASN A 306 -1.40 1.87 22.46
N PRO A 307 -1.08 2.01 23.75
CA PRO A 307 -0.47 0.94 24.53
C PRO A 307 -1.49 -0.16 24.88
N PHE A 308 -1.09 -1.42 24.77
CA PHE A 308 -1.92 -2.59 25.07
C PHE A 308 -2.43 -2.58 26.50
N GLN A 309 -1.60 -2.16 27.46
CA GLN A 309 -1.99 -2.11 28.87
C GLN A 309 -3.21 -1.22 29.10
N LYS A 310 -3.34 -0.13 28.34
CA LYS A 310 -4.50 0.77 28.44
C LYS A 310 -5.78 0.09 27.96
N ILE A 311 -5.69 -0.72 26.91
CA ILE A 311 -6.78 -1.55 26.39
C ILE A 311 -7.16 -2.61 27.42
N LYS A 312 -6.16 -3.34 27.94
CA LYS A 312 -6.38 -4.41 28.92
C LYS A 312 -7.10 -3.89 30.17
N ASN A 313 -6.59 -2.80 30.75
CA ASN A 313 -7.17 -2.20 31.95
C ASN A 313 -8.63 -1.77 31.71
N SER A 314 -8.97 -1.20 30.56
CA SER A 314 -10.35 -0.79 30.28
C SER A 314 -11.36 -1.94 30.21
N PHE A 315 -10.93 -3.18 30.00
CA PHE A 315 -11.82 -4.35 30.08
C PHE A 315 -11.84 -5.01 31.46
N GLU A 316 -10.79 -4.83 32.25
CA GLU A 316 -10.74 -5.31 33.65
C GLU A 316 -11.68 -4.48 34.54
N TYR A 317 -11.74 -3.16 34.37
CA TYR A 317 -12.63 -2.28 35.15
C TYR A 317 -14.14 -2.40 34.81
N ILE A 318 -14.52 -3.16 33.79
CA ILE A 318 -15.93 -3.37 33.42
C ILE A 318 -16.49 -4.64 34.10
N LYS A 319 -15.63 -5.46 34.72
CA LYS A 319 -16.02 -6.73 35.35
C LYS A 319 -16.27 -6.64 36.87
N ASP A 320 -16.13 -5.45 37.46
CA ASP A 320 -16.45 -5.13 38.86
C ASP A 320 -17.73 -4.28 38.92
#